data_AF-A0A2H6K1L9-F1
#
_entry.id   AF-A0A2H6K1L9-F1
#
_cell.length_a   1.000
_cell.length_b   1.000
_cell.length_c   1.000
_cell.angle_alpha   90.00
_cell.angle_beta   90.00
_cell.angle_gamma   90.00
#
_symmetry.space_group_name_H-M   'P 1'
#
loop_
_entity.id
_entity.type
_entity.pdbx_description
1 polymer ?
#
loop_
_entity_poly.entity_id
_entity_poly.type
_entity_poly.pdbx_seq_one_letter_code
_entity_poly.pdbx_strand_id
1 'polypeptide(L)'
;MVLGYISKKELVKRKGEEWFETRYLIWTKDMGMIGLLGTLILLFSFKGKLILTQPFIVLLISIPLVIEFFSIYGLAHYISWQKGLSYEEATPVSLISSSNNFEVAIAVAITVFGIDSGAAFATVVGPLIEVPIMLALVKISLRTKHIFKGGA
;
A
#
# COMPACT_ATOMS: atom_id res chain seq x y z
N MET A 1 4.91 0.20 -16.47
CA MET A 1 6.32 0.49 -16.12
C MET A 1 7.18 0.83 -17.34
N VAL A 2 7.29 -0.03 -18.36
CA VAL A 2 8.13 0.21 -19.57
C VAL A 2 7.83 1.55 -20.25
N LEU A 3 6.55 1.84 -20.53
CA LEU A 3 6.15 3.13 -21.12
C LEU A 3 6.50 4.33 -20.24
N GLY A 4 6.43 4.19 -18.91
CA GLY A 4 6.82 5.23 -17.97
C GLY A 4 8.33 5.51 -17.98
N TYR A 5 9.15 4.45 -18.10
CA TYR A 5 10.60 4.59 -18.26
C TYR A 5 10.96 5.29 -19.57
N ILE A 6 10.34 4.87 -20.68
CA ILE A 6 10.53 5.51 -21.99
C ILE A 6 10.10 6.98 -21.94
N SER A 7 8.95 7.27 -21.32
CA SER A 7 8.44 8.63 -21.15
C SER A 7 9.39 9.51 -20.35
N LYS A 8 9.93 9.02 -19.21
CA LYS A 8 10.96 9.74 -18.45
C LYS A 8 12.17 10.04 -19.31
N LYS A 9 12.73 9.03 -19.99
CA LYS A 9 13.94 9.19 -20.81
C LYS A 9 13.76 10.24 -21.91
N GLU A 10 12.61 10.21 -22.60
CA GLU A 10 12.34 11.14 -23.69
C GLU A 10 12.00 12.56 -23.20
N LEU A 11 11.23 12.68 -22.11
CA LEU A 11 10.86 13.98 -21.55
C LEU A 11 12.04 14.72 -20.92
N VAL A 12 12.90 14.01 -20.18
CA VAL A 12 14.14 14.59 -19.63
C VAL A 12 15.06 15.05 -20.76
N LYS A 13 15.20 14.26 -21.83
CA LYS A 13 16.01 14.64 -23.00
C LYS A 13 15.48 15.90 -23.71
N ARG A 14 14.16 16.08 -23.81
CA ARG A 14 13.55 17.20 -24.55
C ARG A 14 13.35 18.47 -23.73
N LYS A 15 13.05 18.35 -22.44
CA LYS A 15 12.59 19.46 -21.60
C LYS A 15 13.46 19.70 -20.36
N GLY A 16 14.48 18.87 -20.15
CA GLY A 16 15.36 18.95 -18.98
C GLY A 16 14.77 18.27 -17.75
N GLU A 17 15.64 18.00 -16.78
CA GLU A 17 15.31 17.31 -15.52
C GLU A 17 14.44 18.18 -14.61
N GLU A 18 14.73 19.48 -14.55
CA GLU A 18 13.97 20.44 -13.73
C GLU A 18 12.49 20.53 -14.14
N TRP A 19 12.18 20.55 -15.44
CA TRP A 19 10.79 20.54 -15.92
C TRP A 19 10.09 19.22 -15.62
N PHE A 20 10.81 18.10 -15.72
CA PHE A 20 10.27 16.78 -15.42
C PHE A 20 9.86 16.68 -13.94
N GLU A 21 10.73 17.13 -13.03
CA GLU A 21 10.46 17.07 -11.59
C GLU A 21 9.39 18.06 -11.12
N THR A 22 9.45 19.30 -11.60
CA THR A 22 8.55 20.37 -11.12
C THR A 22 7.16 20.34 -11.76
N ARG A 23 7.01 19.78 -12.97
CA ARG A 23 5.73 19.81 -13.70
C ARG A 23 5.17 18.43 -13.98
N TYR A 24 5.95 17.55 -14.58
CA TYR A 24 5.45 16.24 -15.00
C TYR A 24 5.22 15.30 -13.80
N LEU A 25 6.17 15.22 -12.86
CA LEU A 25 6.02 14.37 -11.67
C LEU A 25 4.85 14.80 -10.78
N ILE A 26 4.67 16.11 -10.55
CA ILE A 26 3.55 16.61 -9.74
C ILE A 26 2.21 16.25 -10.40
N TRP A 27 2.06 16.53 -11.70
CA TRP A 27 0.82 16.25 -12.42
C TRP A 27 0.50 14.75 -12.48
N THR A 28 1.51 13.91 -12.73
CA THR A 28 1.32 12.44 -12.78
C THR A 28 1.00 11.85 -11.41
N LYS A 29 1.57 12.39 -10.32
CA LYS A 29 1.22 12.00 -8.95
C LYS A 29 -0.25 12.26 -8.65
N ASP A 30 -0.75 13.45 -8.98
CA ASP A 30 -2.14 13.81 -8.74
C ASP A 30 -3.11 12.93 -9.56
N MET A 31 -2.77 12.67 -10.82
CA MET A 31 -3.53 11.74 -11.67
C MET A 31 -3.55 10.32 -11.11
N GLY A 32 -2.42 9.84 -10.58
CA GLY A 32 -2.33 8.54 -9.92
C GLY A 32 -3.23 8.45 -8.69
N MET A 33 -3.24 9.50 -7.86
CA MET A 33 -4.12 9.57 -6.68
C MET A 33 -5.60 9.58 -7.06
N ILE A 34 -5.97 10.33 -8.11
CA ILE A 34 -7.35 10.36 -8.63
C ILE A 34 -7.76 8.97 -9.15
N GLY A 35 -6.89 8.28 -9.89
CA GLY A 35 -7.14 6.93 -10.38
C GLY A 35 -7.33 5.93 -9.23
N LEU A 36 -6.43 5.97 -8.24
CA LEU A 36 -6.49 5.14 -7.04
C LEU A 36 -7.80 5.33 -6.27
N LEU A 37 -8.13 6.58 -5.93
CA LEU A 37 -9.37 6.93 -5.23
C LEU A 37 -10.61 6.58 -6.05
N GLY A 38 -10.57 6.81 -7.37
CA GLY A 38 -11.65 6.45 -8.29
C GLY A 38 -11.93 4.95 -8.28
N THR A 39 -10.88 4.12 -8.40
CA THR A 39 -11.00 2.66 -8.28
C THR A 39 -11.56 2.27 -6.92
N LEU A 40 -11.06 2.86 -5.83
CA LEU A 40 -11.53 2.58 -4.48
C LEU A 40 -13.03 2.88 -4.31
N ILE A 41 -13.48 4.04 -4.78
CA ILE A 41 -14.90 4.45 -4.74
C ILE A 41 -15.77 3.48 -5.54
N LEU A 42 -15.35 3.12 -6.76
CA LEU A 42 -16.10 2.19 -7.61
C LEU A 42 -16.22 0.80 -6.97
N LEU A 43 -15.15 0.30 -6.38
CA LEU A 43 -15.14 -1.00 -5.72
C LEU A 43 -16.06 -1.02 -4.49
N PHE A 44 -16.02 0.01 -3.65
CA PHE A 44 -16.96 0.11 -2.53
C PHE A 44 -18.40 0.33 -2.98
N SER A 45 -18.63 1.03 -4.08
CA SER A 45 -19.98 1.16 -4.63
C SER A 45 -20.53 -0.20 -5.07
N PHE A 46 -19.72 -1.01 -5.76
CA PHE A 46 -20.15 -2.32 -6.26
C PHE A 46 -20.25 -3.40 -5.18
N LYS A 47 -19.41 -3.35 -4.14
CA LYS A 47 -19.36 -4.38 -3.08
C LYS A 47 -19.87 -3.92 -1.72
N GLY A 48 -20.25 -2.65 -1.56
CA GLY A 48 -20.65 -2.06 -0.28
C GLY A 48 -21.86 -2.75 0.36
N LYS A 49 -22.86 -3.16 -0.43
CA LYS A 49 -24.01 -3.91 0.10
C LYS A 49 -23.59 -5.24 0.72
N LEU A 50 -22.68 -5.97 0.06
CA LEU A 50 -22.16 -7.25 0.56
C LEU A 50 -21.31 -7.07 1.83
N ILE A 51 -20.50 -6.00 1.89
CA ILE A 51 -19.71 -5.65 3.08
C ILE A 51 -20.64 -5.43 4.29
N LEU A 52 -21.77 -4.75 4.09
CA LEU A 52 -22.74 -4.48 5.15
C LEU A 52 -23.58 -5.71 5.54
N THR A 53 -23.92 -6.59 4.58
CA THR A 53 -24.77 -7.76 4.87
C THR A 53 -24.00 -8.95 5.45
N GLN A 54 -22.67 -8.99 5.33
CA GLN A 54 -21.84 -10.11 5.78
C GLN A 54 -20.66 -9.67 6.68
N PRO A 55 -20.93 -8.99 7.83
CA PRO A 55 -19.88 -8.48 8.70
C PRO A 55 -18.98 -9.57 9.28
N PHE A 56 -19.52 -10.77 9.49
CA PHE A 56 -18.75 -11.91 9.99
C PHE A 56 -17.66 -12.36 9.00
N ILE A 57 -17.95 -12.34 7.70
CA ILE A 57 -16.97 -12.72 6.66
C ILE A 57 -15.86 -11.65 6.58
N VAL A 58 -16.24 -10.38 6.67
CA VAL A 58 -15.27 -9.27 6.73
C VAL A 58 -14.33 -9.43 7.94
N LEU A 59 -14.86 -9.79 9.10
CA LEU A 59 -14.06 -10.07 10.29
C LEU A 59 -13.13 -11.28 10.10
N LEU A 60 -13.63 -12.36 9.50
CA LEU A 60 -12.84 -13.55 9.24
C LEU A 60 -11.68 -13.27 8.27
N ILE A 61 -11.87 -12.37 7.30
CA ILE A 61 -10.83 -11.91 6.37
C ILE A 61 -9.86 -10.94 7.05
N SER A 62 -10.37 -10.09 7.95
CA SER A 62 -9.53 -9.07 8.59
C SER A 62 -8.53 -9.64 9.59
N ILE A 63 -8.90 -10.69 10.33
CA ILE A 63 -8.01 -11.34 11.29
C ILE A 63 -6.68 -11.79 10.65
N PRO A 64 -6.66 -12.62 9.59
CA PRO A 64 -5.40 -13.06 8.98
C PRO A 64 -4.62 -11.90 8.37
N LEU A 65 -5.28 -10.91 7.76
CA LEU A 65 -4.62 -9.72 7.22
C LEU A 65 -3.94 -8.88 8.31
N VAL A 66 -4.62 -8.66 9.43
CA VAL A 66 -4.04 -7.93 10.57
C VAL A 66 -2.83 -8.68 11.12
N ILE A 67 -2.94 -10.00 11.28
CA ILE A 67 -1.82 -10.84 11.72
C ILE A 67 -0.65 -10.72 10.75
N GLU A 68 -0.91 -10.79 9.44
CA GLU A 68 0.10 -10.61 8.40
C GLU A 68 0.81 -9.27 8.52
N PHE A 69 0.07 -8.15 8.56
CA PHE A 69 0.63 -6.80 8.65
C PHE A 69 1.56 -6.66 9.87
N PHE A 70 1.10 -7.05 11.06
CA PHE A 70 1.90 -6.95 12.28
C PHE A 70 3.08 -7.92 12.29
N SER A 71 2.91 -9.14 11.75
CA SER A 71 3.96 -10.15 11.72
C SER A 71 5.09 -9.75 10.79
N ILE A 72 4.76 -9.33 9.56
CA ILE A 72 5.75 -8.91 8.57
C ILE A 72 6.42 -7.61 9.01
N TYR A 73 5.65 -6.62 9.50
CA TYR A 73 6.22 -5.39 10.05
C TYR A 73 7.18 -5.71 11.20
N GLY A 74 6.75 -6.51 12.18
CA GLY A 74 7.56 -6.86 13.34
C GLY A 74 8.84 -7.60 12.96
N LEU A 75 8.75 -8.56 12.03
CA LEU A 75 9.89 -9.30 11.52
C LEU A 75 10.88 -8.38 10.78
N ALA A 76 10.38 -7.57 9.84
CA ALA A 76 11.21 -6.65 9.07
C ALA A 76 11.87 -5.59 9.97
N HIS A 77 11.15 -5.08 10.96
CA HIS A 77 11.65 -4.11 11.92
C HIS A 77 12.72 -4.71 12.83
N TYR A 78 12.50 -5.93 13.29
CA TYR A 78 13.46 -6.68 14.10
C TYR A 78 14.74 -7.01 13.33
N ILE A 79 14.63 -7.50 12.09
CA ILE A 79 15.79 -7.78 11.23
C ILE A 79 16.55 -6.48 10.93
N SER A 80 15.85 -5.38 10.65
CA SER A 80 16.46 -4.08 10.39
C SER A 80 17.24 -3.57 11.59
N TRP A 81 16.70 -3.74 12.79
CA TRP A 81 17.39 -3.42 14.04
C TRP A 81 18.63 -4.30 14.27
N GLN A 82 18.53 -5.61 14.06
CA GLN A 82 19.70 -6.51 14.17
C GLN A 82 20.82 -6.16 13.17
N LYS A 83 20.46 -5.68 11.98
CA LYS A 83 21.42 -5.24 10.96
C LYS A 83 22.00 -3.86 11.20
N GLY A 84 21.61 -3.18 12.30
CA GLY A 84 22.13 -1.87 12.66
C GLY A 84 21.63 -0.73 11.77
N LEU A 85 20.50 -0.90 11.07
CA LEU A 85 19.90 0.18 10.29
C LEU A 85 19.43 1.31 11.22
N SER A 86 19.57 2.55 10.75
CA SER A 86 19.01 3.71 11.44
C SER A 86 17.48 3.64 11.49
N TYR A 87 16.85 4.39 12.40
CA TYR A 87 15.39 4.47 12.47
C TYR A 87 14.78 4.94 11.13
N GLU A 88 15.48 5.89 10.50
CA GLU A 88 15.14 6.53 9.23
C GLU A 88 15.14 5.54 8.05
N GLU A 89 15.92 4.45 8.15
CA GLU A 89 15.96 3.38 7.15
C GLU A 89 15.07 2.20 7.53
N ALA A 90 15.14 1.75 8.79
CA ALA A 90 14.43 0.59 9.30
C ALA A 90 12.91 0.76 9.22
N THR A 91 12.40 1.97 9.53
CA THR A 91 10.96 2.23 9.57
C THR A 91 10.31 2.16 8.17
N PRO A 92 10.81 2.90 7.15
CA PRO A 92 10.28 2.76 5.79
C PRO A 92 10.40 1.33 5.24
N VAL A 93 11.53 0.66 5.48
CA VAL A 93 11.72 -0.75 5.04
C VAL A 93 10.67 -1.66 5.65
N SER A 94 10.40 -1.52 6.95
CA SER A 94 9.40 -2.34 7.65
C SER A 94 7.98 -2.09 7.15
N LEU A 95 7.62 -0.82 6.92
CA LEU A 95 6.30 -0.43 6.40
C LEU A 95 6.08 -0.91 4.97
N ILE A 96 7.08 -0.74 4.09
CA ILE A 96 7.00 -1.22 2.70
C ILE A 96 6.90 -2.75 2.67
N SER A 97 7.66 -3.45 3.53
CA SER A 97 7.64 -4.91 3.57
C SER A 97 6.27 -5.46 3.98
N SER A 98 5.56 -4.78 4.88
CA SER A 98 4.23 -5.22 5.33
C SER A 98 3.09 -4.81 4.40
N SER A 99 3.29 -3.87 3.47
CA SER A 99 2.21 -3.33 2.63
C SER A 99 1.90 -4.20 1.42
N ASN A 100 0.67 -4.14 0.96
CA ASN A 100 0.18 -4.92 -0.17
C ASN A 100 -0.33 -4.01 -1.30
N ASN A 101 -0.24 -4.48 -2.55
CA ASN A 101 -0.83 -3.77 -3.68
C ASN A 101 -2.22 -4.34 -4.00
N PHE A 102 -3.23 -3.81 -3.32
CA PHE A 102 -4.60 -4.30 -3.48
C PHE A 102 -5.17 -4.02 -4.85
N GLU A 103 -4.77 -2.93 -5.53
CA GLU A 103 -5.28 -2.60 -6.86
C GLU A 103 -4.96 -3.69 -7.87
N VAL A 104 -3.72 -4.20 -7.84
CA VAL A 104 -3.29 -5.31 -8.68
C VAL A 104 -3.97 -6.62 -8.24
N ALA A 105 -4.09 -6.87 -6.94
CA ALA A 105 -4.75 -8.07 -6.41
C ALA A 105 -6.22 -8.15 -6.84
N ILE A 106 -6.95 -7.04 -6.76
CA ILE A 106 -8.35 -6.92 -7.17
C ILE A 106 -8.50 -7.16 -8.67
N ALA A 107 -7.63 -6.56 -9.49
CA ALA A 107 -7.64 -6.76 -10.93
C ALA A 107 -7.49 -8.25 -11.29
N VAL A 108 -6.50 -8.92 -10.69
CA VAL A 108 -6.27 -10.36 -10.90
C VAL A 108 -7.46 -11.19 -10.41
N ALA A 109 -8.00 -10.90 -9.22
CA ALA A 109 -9.11 -11.66 -8.65
C ALA A 109 -10.38 -11.56 -9.52
N ILE A 110 -10.70 -10.35 -10.01
CA ILE A 110 -11.84 -10.15 -10.91
C ILE A 110 -11.61 -10.86 -12.25
N THR A 111 -10.40 -10.81 -12.81
CA THR A 111 -10.11 -11.46 -14.09
C THR A 111 -10.16 -12.98 -14.01
N VAL A 112 -9.64 -13.57 -12.93
CA VAL A 112 -9.53 -15.04 -12.80
C VAL A 112 -10.81 -15.66 -12.24
N PHE A 113 -11.41 -15.05 -11.22
CA PHE A 113 -12.54 -15.63 -10.49
C PHE A 113 -13.88 -14.95 -10.78
N GLY A 114 -13.87 -13.84 -11.53
CA GLY A 114 -15.07 -13.05 -11.80
C GLY A 114 -15.41 -12.08 -10.67
N ILE A 115 -16.18 -11.05 -11.03
CA ILE A 115 -16.50 -9.94 -10.12
C ILE A 115 -17.33 -10.36 -8.91
N ASP A 116 -18.17 -11.39 -9.03
CA ASP A 116 -19.07 -11.86 -7.96
C ASP A 116 -18.49 -12.96 -7.08
N SER A 117 -17.23 -13.33 -7.30
CA SER A 117 -16.55 -14.32 -6.47
C SER A 117 -16.23 -13.80 -5.07
N GLY A 118 -16.15 -14.72 -4.09
CA GLY A 118 -15.64 -14.43 -2.76
C GLY A 118 -14.17 -13.98 -2.77
N ALA A 119 -13.39 -14.41 -3.76
CA ALA A 119 -12.01 -13.97 -3.95
C ALA A 119 -11.93 -12.48 -4.29
N ALA A 120 -12.73 -12.01 -5.26
CA ALA A 120 -12.82 -10.59 -5.58
C ALA A 120 -13.30 -9.78 -4.38
N PHE A 121 -14.29 -10.27 -3.64
CA PHE A 121 -14.75 -9.63 -2.40
C PHE A 121 -13.64 -9.47 -1.36
N ALA A 122 -12.87 -10.52 -1.08
CA ALA A 122 -11.78 -10.46 -0.10
C ALA A 122 -10.71 -9.42 -0.46
N THR A 123 -10.38 -9.29 -1.74
CA THR A 123 -9.39 -8.29 -2.20
C THR A 123 -9.89 -6.84 -2.07
N VAL A 124 -11.20 -6.60 -2.13
CA VAL A 124 -11.79 -5.25 -1.98
C VAL A 124 -11.88 -4.82 -0.51
N VAL A 125 -12.01 -5.77 0.41
CA VAL A 125 -12.04 -5.50 1.85
C VAL A 125 -10.64 -5.10 2.36
N GLY A 126 -9.58 -5.59 1.72
CA GLY A 126 -8.18 -5.33 2.07
C GLY A 126 -7.83 -3.86 2.35
N PRO A 127 -8.08 -2.92 1.42
CA PRO A 127 -7.78 -1.50 1.62
C PRO A 127 -8.49 -0.86 2.84
N LEU A 128 -9.70 -1.32 3.20
CA LEU A 128 -10.40 -0.81 4.40
C LEU A 128 -9.64 -1.14 5.68
N ILE A 129 -8.95 -2.28 5.69
CA ILE A 129 -8.20 -2.78 6.84
C ILE A 129 -6.78 -2.22 6.80
N GLU A 130 -6.13 -2.22 5.63
CA GLU A 130 -4.75 -1.78 5.48
C GLU A 130 -4.56 -0.33 5.91
N VAL A 131 -5.38 0.61 5.44
CA VAL A 131 -5.15 2.04 5.71
C VAL A 131 -5.13 2.34 7.22
N PRO A 132 -6.11 1.91 8.04
CA PRO A 132 -6.04 2.06 9.50
C PRO A 132 -4.84 1.36 10.14
N ILE A 133 -4.51 0.15 9.68
CA ILE A 133 -3.40 -0.64 10.25
C ILE A 133 -2.05 0.03 9.95
N MET A 134 -1.85 0.53 8.73
CA MET A 134 -0.64 1.25 8.34
C MET A 134 -0.50 2.54 9.15
N LEU A 135 -1.58 3.30 9.38
CA LEU A 135 -1.54 4.46 10.28
C LEU A 135 -1.20 4.07 11.73
N ALA A 136 -1.71 2.93 12.20
CA ALA A 136 -1.37 2.41 13.52
C ALA A 136 0.11 1.99 13.60
N LEU A 137 0.64 1.31 12.58
CA LEU A 137 2.05 0.91 12.49
C LEU A 137 2.96 2.14 12.45
N VAL A 138 2.62 3.18 11.67
CA VAL A 138 3.37 4.45 11.67
C VAL A 138 3.38 5.07 13.07
N LYS A 139 2.25 5.07 13.78
CA LYS A 139 2.18 5.58 15.16
C LYS A 139 3.02 4.74 16.12
N ILE A 140 3.10 3.43 15.91
CA ILE A 140 3.99 2.53 16.66
C ILE A 140 5.45 2.88 16.36
N SER A 141 5.84 3.03 15.10
CA SER A 141 7.21 3.42 14.71
C SER A 141 7.62 4.73 15.36
N LEU A 142 6.76 5.75 15.31
CA LEU A 142 7.02 7.04 15.95
C LEU A 142 7.27 6.91 17.46
N ARG A 143 6.61 5.97 18.14
CA ARG A 143 6.84 5.67 19.56
C ARG A 143 8.11 4.86 19.78
N THR A 144 8.45 3.93 18.90
CA THR A 144 9.66 3.08 19.00
C THR A 144 10.95 3.76 18.54
N LYS A 145 10.91 5.04 18.15
CA LYS A 145 12.09 5.84 17.79
C LYS A 145 13.23 5.78 18.82
N HIS A 146 12.89 5.66 20.11
CA HIS A 146 13.88 5.56 21.18
C HIS A 146 14.69 4.25 21.19
N ILE A 147 14.17 3.18 20.59
CA ILE A 147 14.81 1.84 20.53
C ILE A 147 16.03 1.86 19.58
N PHE A 148 16.01 2.75 18.59
CA PHE A 148 17.09 2.93 17.62
C PHE A 148 18.15 3.95 18.06
N LYS A 149 18.12 4.39 19.34
CA LYS A 149 19.19 5.21 19.92
C LYS A 149 20.41 4.33 20.23
N GLY A 150 21.16 4.00 19.19
CA GLY A 150 22.42 3.25 19.26
C GLY A 150 23.33 3.37 18.04
N GLY A 151 22.98 4.16 17.02
CA GLY A 151 23.85 4.48 15.89
C GLY A 151 23.92 5.99 15.69
N ALA A 152 24.89 6.62 16.35
CA ALA A 152 25.38 7.96 16.03
C ALA A 152 26.59 7.82 15.10
#